data_AF-A0A929FUG4-F1
#
_entry.id   AF-A0A929FUG4-F1
#
_cell.length_a   1.000
_cell.length_b   1.000
_cell.length_c   1.000
_cell.angle_alpha   90.00
_cell.angle_beta   90.00
_cell.angle_gamma   90.00
#
_symmetry.space_group_name_H-M   'P 1'
#
loop_
_entity.id
_entity.type
_entity.pdbx_description
1 polymer ?
#
loop_
_entity_poly.entity_id
_entity_poly.type
_entity_poly.pdbx_seq_one_letter_code
_entity_poly.pdbx_strand_id
1 'polypeptide(L)'
;MINYPFLSSQTCPKCGKRHKHRRVYRCSCEVVAPRDVIGATNILCIGEQGQLLPNRQIPKLIQWVYPTKYPGSLQVVRADISQVAH
;
A
#
# COMPACT_ATOMS: atom_id res chain seq x y z
N MET A 1 -17.36 5.24 18.08
CA MET A 1 -17.27 6.08 16.87
C MET A 1 -16.45 5.33 15.83
N ILE A 2 -17.08 4.72 14.83
CA ILE A 2 -16.38 3.96 13.79
C ILE A 2 -15.84 4.98 12.78
N ASN A 3 -14.54 5.28 12.87
CA ASN A 3 -13.85 6.17 11.93
C ASN A 3 -13.73 5.47 10.57
N TYR A 4 -14.57 5.89 9.62
CA TYR A 4 -14.63 5.33 8.27
C TYR A 4 -13.27 5.41 7.53
N PRO A 5 -12.86 4.33 6.82
CA PRO A 5 -11.58 4.24 6.09
C PRO A 5 -11.46 5.16 4.86
N PHE A 6 -12.53 5.86 4.46
CA PHE A 6 -12.60 6.69 3.25
C PHE A 6 -11.67 7.92 3.25
N LEU A 7 -11.11 8.28 4.41
CA LEU A 7 -10.25 9.46 4.56
C LEU A 7 -8.74 9.12 4.61
N SER A 8 -8.39 7.83 4.49
CA SER A 8 -7.00 7.34 4.57
C SER A 8 -6.09 7.97 3.51
N SER A 9 -6.58 8.26 2.31
CA SER A 9 -5.77 8.89 1.26
C SER A 9 -5.68 10.42 1.34
N GLN A 10 -6.45 11.06 2.22
CA GLN A 10 -6.55 12.51 2.36
C GLN A 10 -5.88 13.04 3.63
N THR A 11 -5.62 12.16 4.60
CA THR A 11 -5.06 12.52 5.91
C THR A 11 -3.55 12.38 5.89
N CYS A 12 -2.82 13.40 6.36
CA CYS A 12 -1.36 13.35 6.44
C CYS A 12 -0.92 12.41 7.57
N PRO A 13 -0.09 11.38 7.31
CA PRO A 13 0.43 10.52 8.37
C PRO A 13 1.39 11.26 9.33
N LYS A 14 2.03 12.35 8.89
CA LYS A 14 2.95 13.14 9.73
C LYS A 14 2.20 14.15 10.60
N CYS A 15 1.40 15.04 10.01
CA CYS A 15 0.76 16.12 10.77
C CYS A 15 -0.73 15.92 11.09
N GLY A 16 -1.37 14.84 10.62
CA GLY A 16 -2.79 14.55 10.84
C GLY A 16 -3.77 15.47 10.09
N LYS A 17 -3.30 16.52 9.41
CA LYS A 17 -4.17 17.43 8.64
C LYS A 17 -4.73 16.75 7.41
N ARG A 18 -5.97 17.10 7.07
CA ARG A 18 -6.66 16.62 5.86
C ARG A 18 -6.46 17.60 4.72
N HIS A 19 -6.23 17.07 3.54
CA HIS A 19 -5.97 17.86 2.35
C HIS A 19 -6.46 17.12 1.10
N LYS A 20 -6.99 17.87 0.13
CA LYS A 20 -7.38 17.34 -1.18
C LYS A 20 -6.14 17.32 -2.08
N HIS A 21 -5.73 16.14 -2.51
CA HIS A 21 -4.53 15.97 -3.35
C HIS A 21 -4.81 15.20 -4.64
N ARG A 22 -3.90 15.34 -5.61
CA ARG A 22 -3.87 14.56 -6.85
C ARG A 22 -3.05 13.26 -6.64
N ARG A 23 -2.54 12.64 -7.70
CA ARG A 23 -1.74 11.39 -7.60
C ARG A 23 -0.51 11.50 -6.68
N VAL A 24 0.15 12.66 -6.67
CA VAL A 24 1.24 12.96 -5.74
C VAL A 24 0.66 13.76 -4.58
N TYR A 25 0.81 13.21 -3.37
CA TYR A 25 0.46 13.86 -2.12
C TYR A 25 1.57 14.84 -1.73
N ARG A 26 1.18 16.07 -1.37
CA ARG A 26 2.11 17.13 -0.93
C ARG A 26 1.49 17.90 0.22
N CYS A 27 2.04 17.75 1.42
CA CYS A 27 1.56 18.47 2.59
C CYS A 27 2.51 19.60 2.98
N SER A 28 1.97 20.62 3.63
CA SER A 28 2.72 21.76 4.21
C SER A 28 3.77 21.32 5.24
N CYS A 29 3.59 20.16 5.89
CA CYS A 29 4.57 19.58 6.82
C CYS A 29 5.72 18.81 6.13
N GLU A 30 5.99 19.13 4.85
CA GLU A 30 7.07 18.60 4.01
C GLU A 30 6.91 17.15 3.56
N VAL A 31 5.77 16.52 3.83
CA VAL A 31 5.48 15.18 3.32
C VAL A 31 5.20 15.24 1.82
N VAL A 32 6.01 14.55 1.03
CA VAL A 32 5.80 14.33 -0.40
C VAL A 32 5.90 12.83 -0.70
N ALA A 33 4.81 12.23 -1.15
CA ALA A 33 4.77 10.80 -1.49
C ALA A 33 3.62 10.52 -2.49
N PRO A 34 3.62 9.36 -3.18
CA PRO A 34 2.45 8.92 -3.93
C PRO A 34 1.22 8.77 -3.03
N ARG A 35 0.03 9.11 -3.54
CA ARG A 35 -1.22 9.01 -2.80
C ARG A 35 -1.49 7.59 -2.29
N ASP A 36 -1.14 6.58 -3.07
CA ASP A 36 -1.37 5.18 -2.70
C ASP A 36 -0.48 4.76 -1.53
N VAL A 37 0.74 5.30 -1.45
CA VAL A 37 1.66 5.09 -0.31
C VAL A 37 1.07 5.71 0.97
N ILE A 38 0.52 6.93 0.88
CA ILE A 38 -0.16 7.58 2.00
C ILE A 38 -1.37 6.77 2.44
N GLY A 39 -2.20 6.34 1.48
CA GLY A 39 -3.38 5.51 1.73
C GLY A 39 -3.01 4.20 2.43
N ALA A 40 -2.03 3.47 1.91
CA ALA A 40 -1.55 2.22 2.49
C ALA A 40 -0.99 2.40 3.91
N THR A 41 -0.18 3.45 4.13
CA THR A 41 0.37 3.77 5.46
C THR A 41 -0.74 4.02 6.48
N ASN A 42 -1.78 4.75 6.07
CA ASN A 42 -2.91 5.08 6.93
C ASN A 42 -3.83 3.87 7.17
N ILE A 43 -4.06 3.02 6.17
CA ILE A 43 -4.80 1.76 6.32
C ILE A 43 -4.07 0.84 7.30
N LEU A 44 -2.75 0.69 7.15
CA LEU A 44 -1.92 -0.07 8.08
C LEU A 44 -2.05 0.48 9.51
N CYS A 45 -1.97 1.80 9.68
CA CYS A 45 -2.11 2.43 11.00
C CYS A 45 -3.46 2.13 11.64
N ILE A 46 -4.56 2.18 10.88
CA ILE A 46 -5.89 1.82 11.36
C ILE A 46 -5.94 0.35 11.74
N GLY A 47 -5.37 -0.54 10.93
CA GLY A 47 -5.34 -1.99 11.23
C GLY A 47 -4.57 -2.31 12.50
N GLU A 48 -3.47 -1.62 12.77
CA GLU A 48 -2.62 -1.86 13.95
C GLU A 48 -3.16 -1.18 15.23
N GLN A 49 -3.73 0.02 15.11
CA GLN A 49 -4.01 0.89 16.26
C GLN A 49 -5.51 1.19 16.44
N GLY A 50 -6.37 0.73 15.52
CA GLY A 50 -7.80 1.05 15.49
C GLY A 50 -8.13 2.49 15.09
N GLN A 51 -7.12 3.35 14.85
CA GLN A 51 -7.31 4.76 14.51
C GLN A 51 -6.13 5.33 13.71
N LEU A 52 -6.34 6.50 13.10
CA LEU A 52 -5.28 7.27 12.45
C LEU A 52 -4.47 8.04 13.49
N LEU A 53 -3.16 7.78 13.55
CA LEU A 53 -2.24 8.49 14.41
C LEU A 53 -1.33 9.41 13.58
N PRO A 54 -1.03 10.64 14.06
CA PRO A 54 -0.03 11.51 13.46
C PRO A 54 1.39 10.99 13.73
N ASN A 55 2.39 11.67 13.17
CA ASN A 55 3.83 11.40 13.29
C ASN A 55 4.28 10.01 12.79
N ARG A 56 3.51 9.38 11.90
CA ARG A 56 3.90 8.14 11.23
C ARG A 56 4.99 8.37 10.19
N GLN A 57 5.94 7.45 10.14
CA GLN A 57 6.95 7.41 9.09
C GLN A 57 6.37 6.83 7.80
N ILE A 58 6.84 7.34 6.68
CA ILE A 58 6.42 6.92 5.34
C ILE A 58 7.57 6.12 4.72
N PRO A 59 7.31 4.96 4.11
CA PRO A 59 8.34 4.19 3.46
C PRO A 59 8.98 5.00 2.32
N LYS A 60 10.32 5.07 2.33
CA LYS A 60 11.10 5.77 1.30
C LYS A 60 11.32 4.92 0.06
N LEU A 61 11.39 3.60 0.24
CA LEU A 61 11.54 2.62 -0.83
C LEU A 61 10.14 2.18 -1.28
N ILE A 62 9.80 2.45 -2.54
CA ILE A 62 8.51 2.10 -3.13
C ILE A 62 8.78 1.34 -4.43
N GLN A 63 8.29 0.11 -4.51
CA GLN A 63 8.36 -0.71 -5.72
C GLN A 63 6.95 -0.88 -6.30
N TRP A 64 6.77 -0.41 -7.53
CA TRP A 64 5.52 -0.63 -8.27
C TRP A 64 5.60 -1.97 -8.98
N VAL A 65 4.80 -2.92 -8.52
CA VAL A 65 4.71 -4.25 -9.13
C VAL A 65 3.37 -4.32 -9.85
N TYR A 66 3.41 -4.70 -11.14
CA TYR A 66 2.19 -4.98 -11.87
C TYR A 66 1.57 -6.27 -11.30
N PRO A 67 0.26 -6.31 -11.02
CA PRO A 67 -0.39 -7.52 -10.54
C PRO A 67 -0.34 -8.58 -11.64
N THR A 68 0.59 -9.53 -11.52
CA THR A 68 0.61 -10.72 -12.36
C THR A 68 -0.50 -11.64 -11.89
N LYS A 69 -1.47 -11.94 -12.75
CA LYS A 69 -2.62 -12.82 -12.44
C LYS A 69 -2.19 -14.20 -11.90
N TYR A 70 -0.98 -14.64 -12.28
CA TYR A 70 -0.35 -15.88 -11.82
C TYR A 70 1.01 -15.56 -11.20
N PRO A 71 1.07 -15.17 -9.91
CA PRO A 71 2.34 -14.99 -9.23
C PRO A 71 2.93 -16.38 -8.94
N GLY A 72 3.69 -16.94 -9.89
CA GLY A 72 4.32 -18.26 -9.72
C GLY A 72 4.72 -19.00 -11.00
N SER A 73 4.36 -18.54 -12.20
CA SER A 73 4.69 -19.28 -13.45
C SER A 73 6.13 -19.04 -13.95
N LEU A 74 7.08 -18.79 -13.07
CA LEU A 74 8.50 -18.84 -13.37
C LEU A 74 9.11 -19.99 -12.58
N GLN A 75 9.42 -21.06 -13.33
CA GLN A 75 10.21 -22.25 -12.98
C GLN A 75 9.48 -23.49 -12.41
N VAL A 76 9.05 -24.38 -13.32
CA VAL A 76 9.65 -25.72 -13.40
C VAL A 76 9.74 -26.11 -14.88
N VAL A 77 10.93 -25.94 -15.46
CA VAL A 77 11.35 -26.73 -16.62
C VAL A 77 11.81 -28.07 -16.05
N ARG A 78 11.00 -29.11 -16.18
CA ARG A 78 11.46 -30.50 -16.16
C ARG A 78 10.58 -31.28 -17.12
N ALA A 79 11.03 -31.34 -18.37
CA ALA A 79 10.75 -32.48 -19.20
C ALA A 79 11.35 -33.70 -18.46
N ASP A 80 10.51 -34.56 -17.90
CA ASP A 80 10.84 -35.96 -17.68
C ASP A 80 9.55 -36.78 -17.55
N ILE A 81 9.16 -37.32 -18.70
CA ILE A 81 8.81 -38.72 -18.96
C ILE A 81 8.21 -39.49 -17.77
N SER A 82 6.89 -39.72 -17.80
CA SER A 82 6.31 -41.07 -17.77
C SER A 82 4.78 -40.98 -17.79
N GLN A 83 4.18 -41.27 -18.96
CA GLN A 83 2.80 -41.73 -19.01
C GLN A 83 2.72 -43.10 -18.33
N VAL A 84 1.84 -43.27 -17.34
CA VAL A 84 1.20 -44.56 -17.07
C VAL A 84 -0.26 -44.29 -16.70
N ALA A 85 -1.16 -44.75 -17.56
CA ALA A 85 -2.56 -44.96 -17.25
C ALA A 85 -2.78 -46.48 -17.15
N HIS A 86 -3.57 -46.91 -16.17
CA HIS A 86 -4.36 -48.13 -16.24
C HIS A 86 -5.83 -47.73 -16.42
#